data_AF-A0A151IHV5-F1
#
_entry.id   AF-A0A151IHV5-F1
#
_cell.length_a   1.000
_cell.length_b   1.000
_cell.length_c   1.000
_cell.angle_alpha   90.00
_cell.angle_beta   90.00
_cell.angle_gamma   90.00
#
_symmetry.space_group_name_H-M   'P 1'
#
loop_
_entity.id
_entity.type
_entity.pdbx_description
1 polymer ?
#
loop_
_entity_poly.entity_id
_entity_poly.type
_entity_poly.pdbx_seq_one_letter_code
_entity_poly.pdbx_strand_id
1 'polypeptide(L)'
;MQAIWQHLQDNSVDVEHLEVVGADGTNTNTGWKGGIIRKLEEKIGRPLQWVVCLLHFNELPFRALFEHIDGVSKSPNTFSSDIGKLLPDCEKLPVVKFESFPSCQLPSEVINPTQLSTDQAYLYKISEAVISGQCSSDLASMHLGNMCKSRWLTCANRILRLYISTDKPTKEIKILVKYILTVYSPLWFSIRFHSSIKDGSRHLFAAIQRSRYLPAKLRKVVDSSIQQNAFFALPENILLSMMTDERVEVRKLALDRLLAAREAETDTVNG
;
A
#
# COMPACT_ATOMS: atom_id res chain seq x y z
N MET A 1 -15.14 -8.91 -18.12
CA MET A 1 -16.45 -9.39 -17.60
C MET A 1 -16.77 -10.76 -18.19
N GLN A 2 -16.99 -10.92 -19.50
CA GLN A 2 -17.37 -12.20 -20.10
C GLN A 2 -16.44 -13.37 -19.72
N ALA A 3 -15.12 -13.17 -19.76
CA ALA A 3 -14.15 -14.20 -19.35
C ALA A 3 -14.25 -14.57 -17.85
N ILE A 4 -14.53 -13.61 -16.97
CA ILE A 4 -14.68 -13.85 -15.52
C ILE A 4 -15.97 -14.62 -15.26
N TRP A 5 -17.06 -14.22 -15.90
CA TRP A 5 -18.32 -14.93 -15.77
C TRP A 5 -18.22 -16.36 -16.27
N GLN A 6 -17.60 -16.57 -17.44
CA GLN A 6 -17.35 -17.90 -17.97
C GLN A 6 -16.49 -18.71 -16.99
N HIS A 7 -15.44 -18.12 -16.42
CA HIS A 7 -14.61 -18.80 -15.42
C HIS A 7 -15.40 -19.23 -14.18
N LEU A 8 -16.31 -18.39 -13.67
CA LEU A 8 -17.18 -18.76 -12.54
C LEU A 8 -18.08 -19.96 -12.90
N GLN A 9 -18.63 -19.97 -14.13
CA GLN A 9 -19.46 -21.07 -14.62
C GLN A 9 -18.65 -22.36 -14.82
N ASP A 10 -17.48 -22.27 -15.46
CA ASP A 10 -16.60 -23.40 -15.73
C ASP A 10 -16.13 -24.09 -14.44
N ASN A 11 -15.98 -23.31 -13.36
CA ASN A 11 -15.58 -23.80 -12.05
C ASN A 11 -16.77 -24.10 -11.13
N SER A 12 -18.00 -24.05 -11.64
CA SER A 12 -19.22 -24.31 -10.86
C SER A 12 -19.31 -23.48 -9.58
N VAL A 13 -18.86 -22.23 -9.63
CA VAL A 13 -18.95 -21.31 -8.49
C VAL A 13 -20.42 -20.93 -8.28
N ASP A 14 -20.90 -21.16 -7.07
CA ASP A 14 -22.22 -20.71 -6.63
C ASP A 14 -22.22 -19.19 -6.47
N VAL A 15 -22.73 -18.50 -7.50
CA VAL A 15 -22.80 -17.04 -7.54
C VAL A 15 -23.87 -16.47 -6.60
N GLU A 16 -24.84 -17.28 -6.16
CA GLU A 16 -25.86 -16.84 -5.21
C GLU A 16 -25.23 -16.65 -3.82
N HIS A 17 -24.28 -17.51 -3.44
CA HIS A 17 -23.57 -17.47 -2.17
C HIS A 17 -22.17 -16.82 -2.24
N LEU A 18 -21.86 -16.12 -3.35
CA LEU A 18 -20.61 -15.39 -3.47
C LEU A 18 -20.66 -14.10 -2.64
N GLU A 19 -20.01 -14.08 -1.48
CA GLU A 19 -20.05 -12.91 -0.58
C GLU A 19 -18.93 -11.89 -0.80
N VAL A 20 -17.76 -12.35 -1.23
CA VAL A 20 -16.52 -11.57 -1.17
C VAL A 20 -15.78 -11.62 -2.49
N VAL A 21 -15.28 -10.47 -2.95
CA VAL A 21 -14.44 -10.36 -4.16
C VAL A 21 -13.18 -9.56 -3.87
N GLY A 22 -12.04 -10.17 -4.18
CA GLY A 22 -10.72 -9.55 -4.02
C GLY A 22 -10.14 -9.09 -5.36
N ALA A 23 -9.51 -7.92 -5.37
CA ALA A 23 -8.80 -7.40 -6.55
C ALA A 23 -7.71 -6.40 -6.16
N ASP A 24 -6.86 -6.05 -7.13
CA ASP A 24 -6.05 -4.83 -6.99
C ASP A 24 -6.94 -3.58 -7.10
N GLY A 25 -6.47 -2.45 -6.53
CA GLY A 25 -7.16 -1.15 -6.59
C GLY A 25 -7.12 -0.43 -7.94
N THR A 26 -6.78 -1.08 -9.06
CA THR A 26 -6.78 -0.38 -10.37
C THR A 26 -8.21 -0.01 -10.79
N ASN A 27 -8.35 1.09 -11.54
CA ASN A 27 -9.64 1.54 -12.04
C ASN A 27 -10.35 0.49 -12.92
N THR A 28 -9.60 -0.42 -13.56
CA THR A 28 -10.16 -1.56 -14.31
C THR A 28 -10.95 -2.52 -13.40
N ASN A 29 -10.53 -2.67 -12.15
CA ASN A 29 -11.18 -3.55 -11.18
C ASN A 29 -12.24 -2.81 -10.35
N THR A 30 -11.92 -1.63 -9.85
CA THR A 30 -12.71 -0.90 -8.85
C THR A 30 -13.48 0.32 -9.39
N GLY A 31 -13.34 0.65 -10.68
CA GLY A 31 -13.95 1.84 -11.26
C GLY A 31 -15.48 1.82 -11.22
N TRP A 32 -16.11 2.93 -10.84
CA TRP A 32 -17.57 3.00 -10.63
C TRP A 32 -18.43 2.79 -11.90
N LYS A 33 -17.93 3.14 -13.09
CA LYS A 33 -18.65 3.01 -14.38
C LYS A 33 -18.36 1.71 -15.14
N GLY A 34 -17.26 1.05 -14.82
CA GLY A 34 -16.72 0.00 -15.69
C GLY A 34 -15.81 -1.00 -15.02
N GLY A 35 -15.60 -0.85 -13.71
CA GLY A 35 -14.84 -1.77 -12.89
C GLY A 35 -15.44 -3.17 -12.96
N ILE A 36 -14.55 -4.16 -13.03
CA ILE A 36 -14.93 -5.57 -13.09
C ILE A 36 -15.83 -5.95 -11.92
N ILE A 37 -15.52 -5.48 -10.70
CA ILE A 37 -16.32 -5.80 -9.52
C ILE A 37 -17.73 -5.23 -9.66
N ARG A 38 -17.85 -3.96 -10.05
CA ARG A 38 -19.15 -3.33 -10.27
C ARG A 38 -19.99 -4.07 -11.30
N LYS A 39 -19.38 -4.49 -12.42
CA LYS A 39 -20.07 -5.27 -13.45
C LYS A 39 -20.48 -6.66 -12.97
N LEU A 40 -19.72 -7.25 -12.03
CA LEU A 40 -20.06 -8.52 -11.41
C LEU A 40 -21.28 -8.35 -10.50
N GLU A 41 -21.30 -7.34 -9.65
CA GLU A 41 -22.45 -7.00 -8.79
C GLU A 41 -23.72 -6.75 -9.61
N GLU A 42 -23.64 -6.00 -10.71
CA GLU A 42 -24.76 -5.76 -11.61
C GLU A 42 -25.30 -7.05 -12.24
N LYS A 43 -24.42 -8.02 -12.49
CA LYS A 43 -24.80 -9.31 -13.08
C LYS A 43 -25.37 -10.28 -12.05
N ILE A 44 -24.90 -10.23 -10.81
CA ILE A 44 -25.42 -11.04 -9.70
C ILE A 44 -26.71 -10.41 -9.13
N GLY A 45 -26.87 -9.09 -9.22
CA GLY A 45 -28.03 -8.36 -8.72
C GLY A 45 -27.93 -7.94 -7.25
N ARG A 46 -26.73 -7.99 -6.64
CA ARG A 46 -26.49 -7.58 -5.25
C ARG A 46 -25.07 -7.02 -5.04
N PRO A 47 -24.85 -6.17 -4.03
CA PRO A 47 -23.50 -5.76 -3.66
C PRO A 47 -22.69 -6.95 -3.11
N LEU A 48 -21.36 -6.88 -3.30
CA LEU A 48 -20.39 -7.82 -2.75
C LEU A 48 -19.50 -7.12 -1.73
N GLN A 49 -18.87 -7.86 -0.82
CA GLN A 49 -17.80 -7.31 0.01
C GLN A 49 -16.51 -7.18 -0.80
N TRP A 50 -15.98 -5.96 -0.90
CA TRP A 50 -14.74 -5.70 -1.65
C TRP A 50 -13.52 -5.88 -0.74
N VAL A 51 -12.56 -6.68 -1.19
CA VAL A 51 -11.25 -6.88 -0.54
C VAL A 51 -10.16 -6.38 -1.47
N VAL A 52 -9.99 -5.06 -1.46
CA VAL A 52 -9.01 -4.41 -2.34
C VAL A 52 -7.61 -4.55 -1.75
N CYS A 53 -6.60 -4.79 -2.60
CA CYS A 53 -5.23 -5.04 -2.18
C CYS A 53 -4.63 -3.89 -1.35
N LEU A 54 -4.28 -4.18 -0.08
CA LEU A 54 -3.63 -3.24 0.84
C LEU A 54 -2.21 -2.85 0.40
N LEU A 55 -1.45 -3.78 -0.21
CA LEU A 55 -0.12 -3.45 -0.74
C LEU A 55 -0.24 -2.44 -1.88
N HIS A 56 -1.20 -2.62 -2.80
CA HIS A 56 -1.45 -1.65 -3.87
C HIS A 56 -1.90 -0.29 -3.28
N PHE A 57 -2.75 -0.31 -2.24
CA PHE A 57 -3.08 0.90 -1.49
C PHE A 57 -1.84 1.62 -0.91
N ASN A 58 -0.85 0.89 -0.39
CA ASN A 58 0.39 1.50 0.12
C ASN A 58 1.29 2.06 -1.00
N GLU A 59 1.31 1.41 -2.16
CA GLU A 59 2.10 1.84 -3.32
C GLU A 59 1.60 3.15 -3.94
N LEU A 60 0.28 3.36 -4.00
CA LEU A 60 -0.31 4.49 -4.73
C LEU A 60 0.06 5.88 -4.15
N PRO A 61 0.02 6.13 -2.83
CA PRO A 61 0.45 7.40 -2.27
C PRO A 61 1.94 7.66 -2.44
N PHE A 62 2.77 6.61 -2.35
CA PHE A 62 4.20 6.71 -2.63
C PHE A 62 4.45 7.10 -4.10
N ARG A 63 3.75 6.43 -5.02
CA ARG A 63 3.76 6.76 -6.44
C ARG A 63 3.38 8.19 -6.71
N ALA A 64 2.25 8.65 -6.16
CA ALA A 64 1.76 10.00 -6.38
C ALA A 64 2.76 11.05 -5.87
N LEU A 65 3.39 10.80 -4.72
CA LEU A 65 4.45 11.66 -4.19
C LEU A 65 5.69 11.67 -5.10
N PHE A 66 6.13 10.50 -5.56
CA PHE A 66 7.26 10.38 -6.48
C PHE A 66 7.00 11.13 -7.79
N GLU A 67 5.86 10.89 -8.43
CA GLU A 67 5.46 11.57 -9.68
C GLU A 67 5.30 13.09 -9.49
N HIS A 68 4.92 13.56 -8.30
CA HIS A 68 4.88 15.00 -8.00
C HIS A 68 6.27 15.63 -7.86
N ILE A 69 7.25 14.88 -7.35
CA ILE A 69 8.61 15.35 -7.06
C ILE A 69 9.50 15.24 -8.30
N ASP A 70 9.57 14.05 -8.89
CA ASP A 70 10.42 13.76 -10.05
C ASP A 70 9.70 14.17 -11.35
N GLY A 71 8.39 14.04 -11.41
CA GLY A 71 7.59 14.30 -12.60
C GLY A 71 7.00 13.02 -13.19
N VAL A 72 5.94 13.19 -13.98
CA VAL A 72 5.27 12.07 -14.65
C VAL A 72 6.12 11.59 -15.82
N SER A 73 6.35 10.29 -15.88
CA SER A 73 7.11 9.69 -16.97
C SER A 73 6.33 9.66 -18.29
N LYS A 74 7.00 9.92 -19.42
CA LYS A 74 6.39 9.92 -20.76
C LYS A 74 6.34 8.56 -21.48
N SER A 75 6.99 7.52 -20.95
CA SER A 75 7.11 6.18 -21.54
C SER A 75 6.71 5.11 -20.51
N PRO A 76 6.26 3.89 -20.88
CA PRO A 76 5.93 2.83 -19.92
C PRO A 76 7.13 2.27 -19.13
N ASN A 77 8.36 2.39 -19.65
CA ASN A 77 9.51 1.67 -19.10
C ASN A 77 10.63 2.56 -18.54
N THR A 78 10.62 3.86 -18.84
CA THR A 78 11.69 4.78 -18.43
C THR A 78 11.16 5.97 -17.66
N PHE A 79 11.81 6.33 -16.57
CA PHE A 79 11.60 7.63 -15.95
C PHE A 79 12.37 8.68 -16.77
N SER A 80 11.73 9.81 -17.04
CA SER A 80 12.29 10.85 -17.92
C SER A 80 12.95 11.99 -17.14
N SER A 81 12.87 11.95 -15.81
CA SER A 81 13.28 13.01 -14.92
C SER A 81 14.52 12.65 -14.12
N ASP A 82 15.10 13.64 -13.45
CA ASP A 82 16.47 13.58 -12.95
C ASP A 82 16.69 12.51 -11.88
N ILE A 83 15.76 12.31 -10.95
CA ILE A 83 15.88 11.23 -9.95
C ILE A 83 15.65 9.89 -10.63
N GLY A 84 14.57 9.77 -11.39
CA GLY A 84 14.19 8.51 -12.00
C GLY A 84 15.22 7.95 -13.00
N LYS A 85 16.01 8.81 -13.66
CA LYS A 85 17.13 8.39 -14.54
C LYS A 85 18.29 7.76 -13.78
N LEU A 86 18.46 8.07 -12.49
CA LEU A 86 19.56 7.55 -11.68
C LEU A 86 19.24 6.18 -11.06
N LEU A 87 17.96 5.82 -10.96
CA LEU A 87 17.51 4.59 -10.30
C LEU A 87 18.00 3.28 -10.97
N PRO A 88 18.06 3.14 -12.31
CA PRO A 88 18.49 1.89 -12.94
C PRO A 88 19.92 1.48 -12.59
N ASP A 89 20.83 2.44 -12.46
CA ASP A 89 22.26 2.20 -12.26
C ASP A 89 22.74 2.49 -10.83
N CYS A 90 21.84 2.83 -9.90
CA CYS A 90 22.21 3.24 -8.55
C CYS A 90 22.99 2.17 -7.76
N GLU A 91 22.78 0.89 -8.06
CA GLU A 91 23.47 -0.23 -7.41
C GLU A 91 24.96 -0.33 -7.80
N LYS A 92 25.35 0.25 -8.93
CA LYS A 92 26.75 0.30 -9.41
C LYS A 92 27.58 1.38 -8.69
N LEU A 93 26.93 2.32 -8.02
CA LEU A 93 27.58 3.42 -7.31
C LEU A 93 28.14 2.94 -5.97
N PRO A 94 29.32 3.39 -5.52
CA PRO A 94 29.84 3.03 -4.20
C PRO A 94 28.97 3.67 -3.10
N VAL A 95 28.86 2.99 -1.96
CA VAL A 95 28.27 3.59 -0.76
C VAL A 95 29.21 4.67 -0.22
N VAL A 96 28.65 5.82 0.13
CA VAL A 96 29.38 6.97 0.68
C VAL A 96 28.91 7.26 2.10
N LYS A 97 29.47 8.29 2.74
CA LYS A 97 28.95 8.75 4.04
C LYS A 97 27.59 9.42 3.83
N PHE A 98 26.57 9.03 4.59
CA PHE A 98 25.23 9.60 4.49
C PHE A 98 24.65 9.94 5.88
N GLU A 99 23.64 10.82 5.90
CA GLU A 99 22.91 11.21 7.10
C GLU A 99 21.87 10.15 7.48
N SER A 100 21.76 9.84 8.77
CA SER A 100 20.81 8.84 9.29
C SER A 100 19.43 9.45 9.58
N PHE A 101 18.41 8.59 9.72
CA PHE A 101 17.03 8.99 10.05
C PHE A 101 16.55 8.36 11.37
N PRO A 102 17.15 8.69 12.52
CA PRO A 102 16.90 8.00 13.80
C PRO A 102 15.49 8.19 14.36
N SER A 103 14.74 9.19 13.86
CA SER A 103 13.33 9.39 14.23
C SER A 103 12.38 8.40 13.54
N CYS A 104 12.84 7.68 12.51
CA CYS A 104 12.05 6.68 11.81
C CYS A 104 12.27 5.31 12.46
N GLN A 105 11.24 4.47 12.46
CA GLN A 105 11.28 3.14 13.05
C GLN A 105 10.55 2.17 12.15
N LEU A 106 11.15 0.99 11.97
CA LEU A 106 10.47 -0.15 11.38
C LEU A 106 9.65 -0.88 12.45
N PRO A 107 8.62 -1.64 12.04
CA PRO A 107 7.88 -2.50 12.95
C PRO A 107 8.84 -3.50 13.62
N SER A 108 8.74 -3.67 14.94
CA SER A 108 9.63 -4.51 15.76
C SER A 108 9.27 -5.99 15.76
N GLU A 109 8.21 -6.36 15.04
CA GLU A 109 7.77 -7.73 14.84
C GLU A 109 8.95 -8.54 14.29
N VAL A 110 9.19 -9.71 14.88
CA VAL A 110 10.29 -10.59 14.48
C VAL A 110 10.06 -11.02 13.04
N ILE A 111 10.78 -10.37 12.13
CA ILE A 111 10.77 -10.73 10.73
C ILE A 111 11.57 -12.02 10.60
N ASN A 112 10.89 -13.14 10.37
CA ASN A 112 11.57 -14.35 9.94
C ASN A 112 12.11 -14.12 8.52
N PRO A 113 13.43 -14.04 8.31
CA PRO A 113 13.99 -13.71 7.00
C PRO A 113 13.61 -14.73 5.91
N THR A 114 13.24 -15.96 6.29
CA THR A 114 12.83 -17.01 5.34
C THR A 114 11.44 -16.77 4.74
N GLN A 115 10.63 -15.87 5.32
CA GLN A 115 9.29 -15.55 4.86
C GLN A 115 9.23 -14.33 3.93
N LEU A 116 10.38 -13.68 3.72
CA LEU A 116 10.52 -12.51 2.86
C LEU A 116 11.08 -12.88 1.50
N SER A 117 10.56 -12.26 0.45
CA SER A 117 11.23 -12.26 -0.84
C SER A 117 12.55 -11.47 -0.77
N THR A 118 13.45 -11.69 -1.73
CA THR A 118 14.71 -10.94 -1.82
C THR A 118 14.51 -9.43 -1.77
N ASP A 119 13.53 -8.89 -2.52
CA ASP A 119 13.24 -7.46 -2.55
C ASP A 119 12.66 -6.95 -1.21
N GLN A 120 11.87 -7.76 -0.49
CA GLN A 120 11.33 -7.40 0.81
C GLN A 120 12.40 -7.43 1.90
N ALA A 121 13.25 -8.46 1.90
CA ALA A 121 14.40 -8.56 2.80
C ALA A 121 15.38 -7.42 2.57
N TYR A 122 15.59 -7.04 1.31
CA TYR A 122 16.37 -5.86 0.95
C TYR A 122 15.73 -4.59 1.52
N LEU A 123 14.43 -4.35 1.29
CA LEU A 123 13.72 -3.16 1.80
C LEU A 123 13.91 -2.99 3.31
N TYR A 124 13.78 -4.09 4.06
CA TYR A 124 13.95 -4.08 5.51
C TYR A 124 15.37 -3.65 5.89
N LYS A 125 16.38 -4.37 5.39
CA LYS A 125 17.80 -4.15 5.71
C LYS A 125 18.28 -2.76 5.28
N ILE A 126 17.91 -2.30 4.09
CA ILE A 126 18.28 -0.97 3.61
C ILE A 126 17.56 0.13 4.39
N SER A 127 16.31 -0.10 4.81
CA SER A 127 15.61 0.84 5.69
C SER A 127 16.32 0.95 7.04
N GLU A 128 16.70 -0.16 7.67
CA GLU A 128 17.49 -0.16 8.92
C GLU A 128 18.85 0.53 8.75
N ALA A 129 19.53 0.28 7.63
CA ALA A 129 20.82 0.91 7.33
C ALA A 129 20.71 2.43 7.23
N VAL A 130 19.67 2.93 6.54
CA VAL A 130 19.43 4.37 6.41
C VAL A 130 18.97 4.99 7.74
N ILE A 131 18.16 4.27 8.53
CA ILE A 131 17.73 4.73 9.87
C ILE A 131 18.93 4.84 10.82
N SER A 132 19.80 3.85 10.85
CA SER A 132 20.97 3.79 11.75
C SER A 132 22.18 4.59 11.27
N GLY A 133 22.28 4.88 9.97
CA GLY A 133 23.47 5.48 9.37
C GLY A 133 24.58 4.47 9.04
N GLN A 134 24.28 3.16 9.09
CA GLN A 134 25.28 2.11 8.91
C GLN A 134 24.83 1.12 7.83
N CYS A 135 25.62 1.00 6.75
CA CYS A 135 25.39 0.03 5.69
C CYS A 135 26.53 -0.99 5.66
N SER A 136 26.21 -2.29 5.73
CA SER A 136 27.21 -3.35 5.57
C SER A 136 27.66 -3.49 4.10
N SER A 137 28.85 -4.03 3.88
CA SER A 137 29.38 -4.37 2.55
C SER A 137 28.50 -5.37 1.81
N ASP A 138 27.95 -6.34 2.54
CA ASP A 138 27.10 -7.38 1.98
C ASP A 138 25.79 -6.77 1.46
N LEU A 139 25.18 -5.85 2.23
CA LEU A 139 23.98 -5.14 1.81
C LEU A 139 24.26 -4.21 0.63
N ALA A 140 25.42 -3.54 0.63
CA ALA A 140 25.83 -2.63 -0.43
C ALA A 140 26.02 -3.33 -1.79
N SER A 141 26.42 -4.61 -1.77
CA SER A 141 26.71 -5.42 -2.96
C SER A 141 25.54 -6.27 -3.46
N MET A 142 24.39 -6.26 -2.76
CA MET A 142 23.20 -6.97 -3.21
C MET A 142 22.67 -6.39 -4.54
N HIS A 143 22.40 -7.29 -5.49
CA HIS A 143 21.77 -6.95 -6.76
C HIS A 143 20.27 -6.72 -6.57
N LEU A 144 19.76 -5.60 -7.08
CA LEU A 144 18.34 -5.26 -7.03
C LEU A 144 17.61 -5.80 -8.27
N GLY A 145 16.34 -6.15 -8.10
CA GLY A 145 15.50 -6.52 -9.23
C GLY A 145 15.46 -5.45 -10.32
N ASN A 146 15.21 -5.88 -11.56
CA ASN A 146 15.01 -4.97 -12.69
C ASN A 146 13.83 -4.04 -12.41
N MET A 147 13.97 -2.77 -12.80
CA MET A 147 12.92 -1.78 -12.63
C MET A 147 11.71 -2.09 -13.51
N CYS A 148 10.53 -2.03 -12.90
CA CYS A 148 9.24 -2.06 -13.59
C CYS A 148 8.29 -1.07 -12.92
N LYS A 149 7.50 -0.31 -13.70
CA LYS A 149 6.60 0.72 -13.17
C LYS A 149 5.38 0.20 -12.43
N SER A 150 5.12 -1.10 -12.50
CA SER A 150 4.12 -1.77 -11.67
C SER A 150 4.67 -2.24 -10.33
N ARG A 151 5.99 -2.17 -10.09
CA ARG A 151 6.64 -2.68 -8.87
C ARG A 151 7.27 -1.54 -8.07
N TRP A 152 6.48 -0.92 -7.21
CA TRP A 152 6.92 0.23 -6.42
C TRP A 152 7.87 -0.15 -5.28
N LEU A 153 7.86 -1.42 -4.85
CA LEU A 153 8.85 -1.97 -3.92
C LEU A 153 10.29 -1.81 -4.44
N THR A 154 10.53 -2.20 -5.69
CA THR A 154 11.87 -2.06 -6.31
C THR A 154 12.27 -0.59 -6.45
N CYS A 155 11.31 0.29 -6.74
CA CYS A 155 11.55 1.74 -6.79
C CYS A 155 11.98 2.28 -5.41
N ALA A 156 11.27 1.92 -4.34
CA ALA A 156 11.63 2.30 -2.97
C ALA A 156 13.03 1.81 -2.59
N ASN A 157 13.35 0.53 -2.89
CA ASN A 157 14.68 -0.04 -2.67
C ASN A 157 15.77 0.77 -3.38
N ARG A 158 15.55 1.10 -4.67
CA ARG A 158 16.50 1.86 -5.48
C ARG A 158 16.67 3.31 -5.02
N ILE A 159 15.61 3.96 -4.51
CA ILE A 159 15.72 5.31 -3.93
C ILE A 159 16.56 5.29 -2.66
N LEU A 160 16.36 4.32 -1.77
CA LEU A 160 17.19 4.16 -0.57
C LEU A 160 18.64 3.82 -0.93
N ARG A 161 18.85 2.96 -1.94
CA ARG A 161 20.18 2.62 -2.46
C ARG A 161 20.89 3.82 -3.09
N LEU A 162 20.17 4.65 -3.84
CA LEU A 162 20.68 5.87 -4.43
C LEU A 162 21.08 6.88 -3.36
N TYR A 163 20.26 7.03 -2.31
CA TYR A 163 20.53 7.94 -1.20
C TYR A 163 21.86 7.64 -0.51
N ILE A 164 22.13 6.38 -0.17
CA ILE A 164 23.39 5.99 0.48
C ILE A 164 24.61 6.04 -0.46
N SER A 165 24.40 6.28 -1.75
CA SER A 165 25.44 6.48 -2.76
C SER A 165 25.61 7.92 -3.21
N THR A 166 24.90 8.87 -2.58
CA THR A 166 24.94 10.27 -2.96
C THR A 166 25.51 11.10 -1.80
N ASP A 167 26.70 11.68 -1.97
CA ASP A 167 27.40 12.45 -0.91
C ASP A 167 26.58 13.69 -0.50
N LYS A 168 25.91 14.32 -1.47
CA LYS A 168 25.07 15.51 -1.27
C LYS A 168 23.69 15.29 -1.87
N PRO A 169 22.83 14.50 -1.22
CA PRO A 169 21.51 14.19 -1.76
C PRO A 169 20.65 15.45 -1.75
N THR A 170 19.89 15.65 -2.83
CA THR A 170 18.97 16.78 -2.96
C THR A 170 17.86 16.72 -1.91
N LYS A 171 17.19 17.85 -1.68
CA LYS A 171 16.05 17.91 -0.75
C LYS A 171 14.94 16.97 -1.17
N GLU A 172 14.73 16.82 -2.47
CA GLU A 172 13.76 15.95 -3.11
C GLU A 172 14.03 14.47 -2.79
N ILE A 173 15.28 14.02 -2.92
CA ILE A 173 15.68 12.65 -2.53
C ILE A 173 15.44 12.45 -1.03
N LYS A 174 15.84 13.41 -0.18
CA LYS A 174 15.61 13.32 1.27
C LYS A 174 14.11 13.22 1.63
N ILE A 175 13.24 13.92 0.91
CA ILE A 175 11.79 13.82 1.10
C ILE A 175 11.29 12.41 0.76
N LEU A 176 11.72 11.84 -0.37
CA LEU A 176 11.33 10.49 -0.78
C LEU A 176 11.84 9.44 0.21
N VAL A 177 13.10 9.52 0.63
CA VAL A 177 13.71 8.63 1.63
C VAL A 177 12.93 8.70 2.93
N LYS A 178 12.67 9.90 3.45
CA LYS A 178 11.89 10.07 4.68
C LYS A 178 10.48 9.50 4.55
N TYR A 179 9.83 9.68 3.40
CA TYR A 179 8.52 9.07 3.14
C TYR A 179 8.57 7.55 3.14
N ILE A 180 9.58 6.96 2.50
CA ILE A 180 9.75 5.51 2.48
C ILE A 180 9.90 4.98 3.91
N LEU A 181 10.78 5.60 4.71
CA LEU A 181 11.07 5.14 6.07
C LEU A 181 9.95 5.42 7.08
N THR A 182 9.14 6.46 6.87
CA THR A 182 8.08 6.85 7.82
C THR A 182 6.74 6.18 7.50
N VAL A 183 6.43 6.01 6.22
CA VAL A 183 5.11 5.60 5.71
C VAL A 183 5.21 4.26 5.00
N TYR A 184 5.94 4.20 3.89
CA TYR A 184 5.90 3.06 2.96
C TYR A 184 6.41 1.76 3.59
N SER A 185 7.67 1.73 4.08
CA SER A 185 8.27 0.52 4.64
C SER A 185 7.53 0.03 5.89
N PRO A 186 7.20 0.90 6.88
CA PRO A 186 6.45 0.43 8.04
C PRO A 186 5.07 -0.15 7.69
N LEU A 187 4.32 0.50 6.79
CA LEU A 187 3.04 -0.04 6.32
C LEU A 187 3.21 -1.33 5.53
N TRP A 188 4.24 -1.43 4.69
CA TRP A 188 4.51 -2.62 3.91
C TRP A 188 4.65 -3.86 4.80
N PHE A 189 5.48 -3.76 5.84
CA PHE A 189 5.69 -4.85 6.78
C PHE A 189 4.45 -5.08 7.66
N SER A 190 3.79 -4.02 8.13
CA SER A 190 2.55 -4.16 8.92
C SER A 190 1.45 -4.88 8.13
N ILE A 191 1.23 -4.54 6.86
CA ILE A 191 0.30 -5.23 5.96
C ILE A 191 0.72 -6.68 5.72
N ARG A 192 2.03 -6.94 5.57
CA ARG A 192 2.55 -8.29 5.34
C ARG A 192 2.28 -9.23 6.51
N PHE A 193 2.36 -8.74 7.74
CA PHE A 193 2.12 -9.51 8.96
C PHE A 193 0.65 -9.54 9.38
N HIS A 194 -0.09 -8.48 9.07
CA HIS A 194 -1.50 -8.32 9.38
C HIS A 194 -2.31 -8.11 8.09
N SER A 195 -2.29 -9.10 7.20
CA SER A 195 -2.89 -9.00 5.86
C SER A 195 -4.39 -9.25 5.81
N SER A 196 -4.99 -9.62 6.95
CA SER A 196 -6.42 -9.94 7.02
C SER A 196 -7.27 -8.70 6.75
N ILE A 197 -8.44 -8.91 6.14
CA ILE A 197 -9.43 -7.84 5.87
C ILE A 197 -9.81 -7.07 7.14
N LYS A 198 -9.81 -7.73 8.30
CA LYS A 198 -10.08 -7.12 9.62
C LYS A 198 -9.05 -6.07 10.03
N ASP A 199 -7.87 -6.08 9.42
CA ASP A 199 -6.79 -5.14 9.72
C ASP A 199 -6.77 -3.98 8.71
N GLY A 200 -7.56 -4.05 7.64
CA GLY A 200 -7.49 -3.09 6.54
C GLY A 200 -7.79 -1.64 6.95
N SER A 201 -8.79 -1.42 7.79
CA SER A 201 -9.12 -0.06 8.29
C SER A 201 -8.03 0.47 9.24
N ARG A 202 -7.34 -0.42 9.96
CA ARG A 202 -6.18 -0.05 10.80
C ARG A 202 -5.01 0.40 9.94
N HIS A 203 -4.73 -0.30 8.85
CA HIS A 203 -3.68 0.09 7.89
C HIS A 203 -3.98 1.41 7.19
N LEU A 204 -5.24 1.63 6.79
CA LEU A 204 -5.67 2.91 6.23
C LEU A 204 -5.46 4.05 7.23
N PHE A 205 -5.88 3.86 8.47
CA PHE A 205 -5.69 4.86 9.53
C PHE A 205 -4.20 5.13 9.79
N ALA A 206 -3.38 4.07 9.88
CA ALA A 206 -1.94 4.19 10.03
C ALA A 206 -1.29 4.98 8.88
N ALA A 207 -1.75 4.79 7.64
CA ALA A 207 -1.27 5.56 6.49
C ALA A 207 -1.60 7.06 6.59
N ILE A 208 -2.82 7.38 7.05
CA ILE A 208 -3.23 8.77 7.30
C ILE A 208 -2.36 9.38 8.40
N GLN A 209 -2.19 8.69 9.53
CA GLN A 209 -1.39 9.20 10.66
C GLN A 209 0.07 9.40 10.27
N ARG A 210 0.71 8.39 9.67
CA ARG A 210 2.12 8.41 9.30
C ARG A 210 2.44 9.47 8.24
N SER A 211 1.47 9.87 7.41
CA SER A 211 1.67 10.92 6.40
C SER A 211 1.47 12.35 6.92
N ARG A 212 0.99 12.55 8.16
CA ARG A 212 0.65 13.90 8.67
C ARG A 212 1.83 14.86 8.79
N TYR A 213 3.06 14.34 8.95
CA TYR A 213 4.28 15.16 9.05
C TYR A 213 4.63 15.90 7.75
N LEU A 214 4.05 15.48 6.62
CA LEU A 214 4.31 16.10 5.33
C LEU A 214 3.85 17.57 5.31
N PRO A 215 4.61 18.47 4.66
CA PRO A 215 4.15 19.83 4.38
C PRO A 215 2.82 19.82 3.61
N ALA A 216 1.97 20.84 3.83
CA ALA A 216 0.60 20.90 3.30
C ALA A 216 0.50 20.60 1.79
N LYS A 217 1.42 21.11 0.97
CA LYS A 217 1.46 20.86 -0.49
C LYS A 217 1.64 19.38 -0.83
N LEU A 218 2.60 18.71 -0.20
CA LEU A 218 2.89 17.29 -0.45
C LEU A 218 1.84 16.39 0.22
N ARG A 219 1.37 16.79 1.41
CA ARG A 219 0.29 16.09 2.10
C ARG A 219 -0.99 16.06 1.27
N LYS A 220 -1.33 17.15 0.58
CA LYS A 220 -2.49 17.17 -0.33
C LYS A 220 -2.39 16.13 -1.45
N VAL A 221 -1.19 15.90 -2.00
CA VAL A 221 -0.96 14.89 -3.05
C VAL A 221 -1.19 13.49 -2.48
N VAL A 222 -0.59 13.20 -1.33
CA VAL A 222 -0.73 11.91 -0.63
C VAL A 222 -2.18 11.67 -0.19
N ASP A 223 -2.85 12.68 0.37
CA ASP A 223 -4.24 12.60 0.82
C ASP A 223 -5.19 12.33 -0.34
N SER A 224 -4.99 13.01 -1.48
CA SER A 224 -5.77 12.75 -2.68
C SER A 224 -5.61 11.31 -3.16
N SER A 225 -4.39 10.76 -3.11
CA SER A 225 -4.15 9.37 -3.51
C SER A 225 -4.78 8.38 -2.53
N ILE A 226 -4.70 8.64 -1.22
CA ILE A 226 -5.33 7.81 -0.19
C ILE A 226 -6.85 7.80 -0.38
N GLN A 227 -7.47 8.97 -0.58
CA GLN A 227 -8.92 9.10 -0.75
C GLN A 227 -9.46 8.30 -1.94
N GLN A 228 -8.72 8.27 -3.06
CA GLN A 228 -9.14 7.53 -4.26
C GLN A 228 -9.15 6.00 -4.07
N ASN A 229 -8.45 5.48 -3.07
CA ASN A 229 -8.34 4.04 -2.78
C ASN A 229 -8.72 3.69 -1.34
N ALA A 230 -9.51 4.54 -0.68
CA ALA A 230 -9.93 4.37 0.70
C ALA A 230 -11.08 3.35 0.86
N PHE A 231 -11.03 2.21 0.18
CA PHE A 231 -12.07 1.17 0.27
C PHE A 231 -12.23 0.63 1.70
N PHE A 232 -11.15 0.62 2.49
CA PHE A 232 -11.21 0.29 3.91
C PHE A 232 -11.74 1.42 4.81
N ALA A 233 -12.20 2.55 4.24
CA ALA A 233 -13.00 3.54 4.96
C ALA A 233 -14.51 3.25 4.87
N LEU A 234 -14.92 2.26 4.08
CA LEU A 234 -16.33 1.91 3.96
C LEU A 234 -16.87 1.40 5.31
N PRO A 235 -18.13 1.70 5.68
CA PRO A 235 -18.68 1.37 6.99
C PRO A 235 -18.52 -0.10 7.38
N GLU A 236 -18.75 -1.02 6.44
CA GLU A 236 -18.61 -2.45 6.64
C GLU A 236 -17.17 -2.85 7.00
N ASN A 237 -16.16 -2.26 6.37
CA ASN A 237 -14.75 -2.51 6.67
C ASN A 237 -14.32 -1.92 8.02
N ILE A 238 -14.88 -0.76 8.39
CA ILE A 238 -14.66 -0.16 9.70
C ILE A 238 -15.26 -1.07 10.79
N LEU A 239 -16.51 -1.50 10.62
CA LEU A 239 -17.17 -2.41 11.56
C LEU A 239 -16.43 -3.73 11.69
N LEU A 240 -15.98 -4.33 10.58
CA LEU A 240 -15.22 -5.58 10.58
C LEU A 240 -13.92 -5.43 11.40
N SER A 241 -13.23 -4.29 11.24
CA SER A 241 -12.05 -3.98 12.04
C SER A 241 -12.39 -3.80 13.52
N MET A 242 -13.46 -3.06 13.84
CA MET A 242 -13.89 -2.83 15.23
C MET A 242 -14.31 -4.13 15.92
N MET A 243 -14.94 -5.08 15.22
CA MET A 243 -15.34 -6.39 15.75
C MET A 243 -14.16 -7.23 16.22
N THR A 244 -12.94 -6.96 15.72
CA THR A 244 -11.72 -7.66 16.10
C THR A 244 -10.76 -6.79 16.91
N ASP A 245 -11.24 -5.66 17.43
CA ASP A 245 -10.43 -4.79 18.30
C ASP A 245 -10.14 -5.47 19.63
N GLU A 246 -8.98 -5.22 20.23
CA GLU A 246 -8.58 -5.78 21.53
C GLU A 246 -9.51 -5.28 22.65
N ARG A 247 -10.01 -4.06 22.51
CA ARG A 247 -10.92 -3.40 23.46
C ARG A 247 -12.35 -3.93 23.36
N VAL A 248 -12.86 -4.44 24.47
CA VAL A 248 -14.22 -5.03 24.57
C VAL A 248 -15.29 -4.01 24.22
N GLU A 249 -15.14 -2.77 24.67
CA GLU A 249 -16.06 -1.66 24.44
C GLU A 249 -16.17 -1.27 22.96
N VAL A 250 -15.07 -1.36 22.20
CA VAL A 250 -15.08 -1.12 20.75
C VAL A 250 -15.83 -2.24 20.02
N ARG A 251 -15.62 -3.50 20.44
CA ARG A 251 -16.35 -4.65 19.89
C ARG A 251 -17.85 -4.57 20.19
N LYS A 252 -18.23 -4.16 21.41
CA LYS A 252 -19.65 -3.94 21.78
C LYS A 252 -20.28 -2.87 20.90
N LEU A 253 -19.61 -1.72 20.75
CA LEU A 253 -20.08 -0.65 19.88
C LEU A 253 -20.26 -1.13 18.43
N ALA A 254 -19.34 -1.94 17.91
CA ALA A 254 -19.47 -2.51 16.57
C ALA A 254 -20.69 -3.42 16.44
N LEU A 255 -20.92 -4.29 17.43
CA LEU A 255 -22.10 -5.16 17.47
C LEU A 255 -23.39 -4.35 17.52
N ASP A 256 -23.47 -3.34 18.39
CA ASP A 256 -24.65 -2.49 18.52
C ASP A 256 -24.98 -1.78 17.20
N ARG A 257 -23.95 -1.25 16.51
CA ARG A 257 -24.10 -0.62 15.19
C ARG A 257 -24.58 -1.59 14.13
N LEU A 258 -24.10 -2.83 14.17
CA LEU A 258 -24.48 -3.87 13.22
C LEU A 258 -25.92 -4.33 13.43
N LEU A 259 -26.34 -4.53 14.69
CA LEU A 259 -27.72 -4.88 15.04
C LEU A 259 -28.69 -3.76 14.61
N ALA A 260 -28.36 -2.51 14.93
CA ALA A 260 -29.18 -1.37 14.52
C ALA A 260 -29.32 -1.23 12.99
N ALA A 261 -28.25 -1.52 12.23
CA ALA A 261 -28.30 -1.50 10.77
C ALA A 261 -29.23 -2.59 10.21
N ARG A 262 -29.20 -3.80 10.79
CA ARG A 262 -30.07 -4.91 10.38
C ARG A 262 -31.54 -4.65 10.68
N GLU A 263 -31.84 -4.04 11.83
CA GLU A 263 -33.20 -3.66 12.20
C GLU A 263 -33.78 -2.63 11.21
N ALA A 264 -32.98 -1.63 10.83
CA ALA A 264 -33.39 -0.63 9.85
C ALA A 264 -33.69 -1.22 8.46
N GLU A 265 -32.94 -2.24 8.02
CA GLU A 265 -33.21 -2.93 6.76
C GLU A 265 -34.54 -3.68 6.77
N THR A 266 -34.86 -4.37 7.87
CA THR A 266 -36.15 -5.06 8.02
C THR A 266 -37.34 -4.10 8.00
N ASP A 267 -37.19 -2.89 8.55
CA ASP A 267 -38.25 -1.88 8.52
C ASP A 267 -38.46 -1.31 7.12
N THR A 268 -37.40 -1.17 6.31
CA THR A 268 -37.50 -0.70 4.91
C THR A 268 -38.05 -1.73 3.93
N VAL A 269 -37.99 -3.03 4.23
CA VAL A 269 -38.55 -4.10 3.37
C VAL A 269 -40.04 -4.33 3.69
N ASN A 270 -40.47 -4.02 4.91
CA ASN A 270 -41.84 -4.25 5.38
C ASN A 270 -42.75 -3.00 5.31
N GLY A 271 -42.25 -1.84 4.89
CA GLY A 271 -42.99 -0.58 4.72
C GLY A 271 -43.10 -0.16 3.26
#